data_AF-A0A369RR49-F1
#
_entry.id   AF-A0A369RR49-F1
#
_cell.length_a   1.000
_cell.length_b   1.000
_cell.length_c   1.000
_cell.angle_alpha   90.00
_cell.angle_beta   90.00
_cell.angle_gamma   90.00
#
_symmetry.space_group_name_H-M   'P 1'
#
loop_
_entity.id
_entity.type
_entity.pdbx_description
1 polymer ?
#
loop_
_entity_poly.entity_id
_entity_poly.type
_entity_poly.pdbx_seq_one_letter_code
_entity_poly.pdbx_strand_id
1 'polypeptide(L)'
;MGMEHSLHLFLALVGPDAYNILTSCAYPKAPEDHTLKELLEMLANHFVPSRLKHAEHHRFWKNMQLEGESITAYVSRIRKLATTCEFAGDSLEANLLDAFILGLRDTGTVRKFLLEENLTLDRAVKIARETDMASAEAQTITSARTEFLTPINFKQRLSGAPLARVVHTGESRIASDVPHTPCPSCGATHWRIDCPHRQAVCNHCQKTGHIAKVCKQKHSGQSKKRKRSHNNQKRKKTQANVIFEKNPKHHSIQNVIMLIYLSLGAVCTVFTWIVIILYRHTAVVKASDFMLSQMFLLGILMCMSTAVSFAAPVSMLNCSVGFIWFCTSVVFIVSIIFVKTNRVSRVFESGFVKSFKTRVYLSYQGPAILVVFLTVIQIAICFIANYFDPIQVNRLVISEDIVYLQCRSNTRIGYAIAVGYFSVLCICCVYWAFKTRKLPENFCEAKYINFTSLIILMSLLTMVPSYFGTAGPIQAAISSF
;
A
#
# COMPACT_ATOMS: atom_id res chain seq x y z
N MET A 1 -24.70 52.67 25.95
CA MET A 1 -25.26 52.67 24.57
C MET A 1 -24.65 51.64 23.61
N GLY A 2 -23.45 51.08 23.82
CA GLY A 2 -22.83 50.15 22.85
C GLY A 2 -23.25 48.67 22.91
N MET A 3 -23.70 48.15 24.07
CA MET A 3 -23.97 46.71 24.25
C MET A 3 -25.33 46.25 23.70
N GLU A 4 -26.40 47.02 23.87
CA GLU A 4 -27.74 46.67 23.34
C GLU A 4 -27.75 46.63 21.80
N HIS A 5 -27.02 47.53 21.16
CA HIS A 5 -26.90 47.56 19.70
C HIS A 5 -26.24 46.29 19.14
N SER A 6 -25.33 45.70 19.91
CA SER A 6 -24.60 44.48 19.53
C SER A 6 -25.48 43.21 19.66
N LEU A 7 -26.41 43.19 20.63
CA LEU A 7 -27.38 42.12 20.81
C LEU A 7 -28.39 42.08 19.66
N HIS A 8 -29.00 43.22 19.34
CA HIS A 8 -29.97 43.29 18.24
C HIS A 8 -29.34 43.01 16.88
N LEU A 9 -28.11 43.49 16.64
CA LEU A 9 -27.37 43.18 15.43
C LEU A 9 -27.04 41.67 15.33
N PHE A 10 -26.67 41.04 16.44
CA PHE A 10 -26.43 39.60 16.48
C PHE A 10 -27.71 38.81 16.17
N LEU A 11 -28.83 39.12 16.82
CA LEU A 11 -30.11 38.44 16.57
C LEU A 11 -30.61 38.64 15.12
N ALA A 12 -30.34 39.79 14.52
CA ALA A 12 -30.68 40.07 13.11
C ALA A 12 -29.79 39.34 12.10
N LEU A 13 -28.53 39.04 12.45
CA LEU A 13 -27.57 38.34 11.59
C LEU A 13 -27.60 36.82 11.76
N VAL A 14 -28.10 36.33 12.90
CA VAL A 14 -28.27 34.92 13.19
C VAL A 14 -29.39 34.37 12.30
N GLY A 15 -29.03 33.49 11.38
CA GLY A 15 -29.99 32.85 10.47
C GLY A 15 -31.11 32.09 11.20
N PRO A 16 -32.20 31.76 10.49
CA PRO A 16 -33.43 31.23 11.09
C PRO A 16 -33.23 29.95 11.89
N ASP A 17 -32.36 29.05 11.42
CA ASP A 17 -32.06 27.79 12.11
C ASP A 17 -31.37 28.01 13.46
N ALA A 18 -30.41 28.94 13.50
CA ALA A 18 -29.68 29.26 14.72
C ALA A 18 -30.56 30.04 15.71
N TYR A 19 -31.48 30.89 15.21
CA TYR A 19 -32.48 31.57 16.04
C TYR A 19 -33.48 30.61 16.69
N ASN A 20 -33.92 29.58 15.95
CA ASN A 20 -34.79 28.52 16.49
C ASN A 20 -34.09 27.73 17.61
N ILE A 21 -32.81 27.39 17.42
CA ILE A 21 -31.99 26.73 18.45
C ILE A 21 -31.85 27.62 19.68
N LEU A 22 -31.51 28.90 19.49
CA LEU A 22 -31.45 29.90 20.58
C LEU A 22 -32.76 29.96 21.36
N THR A 23 -33.89 29.99 20.68
CA THR A 23 -35.23 30.02 21.31
C THR A 23 -35.48 28.78 22.16
N SER A 24 -35.06 27.60 21.67
CA SER A 24 -35.15 26.35 22.44
C SER A 24 -34.22 26.33 23.66
N CYS A 25 -33.04 26.94 23.56
CA CYS A 25 -32.06 27.00 24.63
C CYS A 25 -32.35 28.08 25.68
N ALA A 26 -32.97 29.20 25.28
CA ALA A 26 -33.29 30.33 26.16
C ALA A 26 -34.59 30.15 26.96
N TYR A 27 -35.39 29.12 26.65
CA TYR A 27 -36.63 28.84 27.36
C TYR A 27 -36.41 28.72 28.88
N PRO A 28 -37.21 29.41 29.73
CA PRO A 28 -38.50 30.05 29.44
C PRO A 28 -38.46 31.53 29.01
N LYS A 29 -37.28 32.14 28.88
CA LYS A 29 -37.13 33.56 28.53
C LYS A 29 -36.97 33.76 27.02
N ALA A 30 -37.31 34.95 26.52
CA ALA A 30 -37.04 35.26 25.12
C ALA A 30 -35.54 35.50 24.91
N PRO A 31 -34.97 35.20 23.73
CA PRO A 31 -33.56 35.49 23.43
C PRO A 31 -33.21 36.97 23.61
N GLU A 32 -34.18 37.87 23.45
CA GLU A 32 -34.05 39.32 23.62
C GLU A 32 -33.83 39.73 25.09
N ASP A 33 -34.26 38.89 26.04
CA ASP A 33 -34.13 39.13 27.49
C ASP A 33 -32.75 38.72 28.05
N HIS A 34 -31.88 38.18 27.19
CA HIS A 34 -30.55 37.70 27.56
C HIS A 34 -29.46 38.63 27.07
N THR A 35 -28.33 38.64 27.80
CA THR A 35 -27.15 39.33 27.31
C THR A 35 -26.54 38.59 26.12
N LEU A 36 -25.89 39.33 25.21
CA LEU A 36 -25.19 38.72 24.05
C LEU A 36 -24.21 37.62 24.50
N LYS A 37 -23.57 37.79 25.66
CA LYS A 37 -22.63 36.83 26.23
C LYS A 37 -23.33 35.51 26.63
N GLU A 38 -24.50 35.60 27.28
CA GLU A 38 -25.30 34.43 27.66
C GLU A 38 -25.80 33.66 26.44
N LEU A 39 -26.27 34.36 25.39
CA LEU A 39 -26.71 33.72 24.16
C LEU A 39 -25.58 32.99 23.43
N LEU A 40 -24.39 33.60 23.36
CA LEU A 40 -23.21 32.97 22.79
C LEU A 40 -22.76 31.74 23.59
N GLU A 41 -22.90 31.76 24.92
CA GLU A 41 -22.58 30.64 25.80
C GLU A 41 -23.59 29.49 25.65
N MET A 42 -24.89 29.79 25.54
CA MET A 42 -25.93 28.79 25.26
C MET A 42 -25.73 28.10 23.90
N LEU A 43 -25.42 28.87 22.85
CA LEU A 43 -25.08 28.33 21.54
C LEU A 43 -23.79 27.49 21.61
N ALA A 44 -22.76 27.98 22.29
CA ALA A 44 -21.52 27.22 22.47
C ALA A 44 -21.77 25.88 23.18
N ASN A 45 -22.62 25.86 24.22
CA ASN A 45 -22.97 24.64 24.95
C ASN A 45 -23.83 23.68 24.11
N HIS A 46 -24.66 24.20 23.20
CA HIS A 46 -25.45 23.37 22.28
C HIS A 46 -24.58 22.71 21.20
N PHE A 47 -23.61 23.45 20.63
CA PHE A 47 -22.76 22.96 19.53
C PHE A 47 -21.49 22.25 19.98
N VAL A 48 -21.09 22.36 21.25
CA VAL A 48 -20.06 21.52 21.85
C VAL A 48 -20.74 20.22 22.32
N PRO A 49 -20.40 19.04 21.79
CA PRO A 49 -20.97 17.80 22.26
C PRO A 49 -20.62 17.64 23.75
N SER A 50 -21.64 17.76 24.61
CA SER A 50 -21.51 17.43 26.03
C SER A 50 -21.03 15.98 26.13
N ARG A 51 -19.89 15.77 26.80
CA ARG A 51 -19.33 14.43 26.98
C ARG A 51 -20.34 13.59 27.74
N LEU A 52 -20.85 12.54 27.10
CA LEU A 52 -21.85 11.65 27.70
C LEU A 52 -21.16 10.78 28.74
N LYS A 53 -21.29 11.13 30.03
CA LYS A 53 -20.68 10.38 31.15
C LYS A 53 -21.01 8.87 31.07
N HIS A 54 -22.26 8.54 30.72
CA HIS A 54 -22.69 7.15 30.55
C HIS A 54 -22.02 6.42 29.39
N ALA A 55 -21.65 7.12 28.32
CA ALA A 55 -20.93 6.50 27.20
C ALA A 55 -19.48 6.15 27.59
N GLU A 56 -18.83 7.02 28.37
CA GLU A 56 -17.49 6.75 28.91
C GLU A 56 -17.52 5.61 29.94
N HIS A 57 -18.50 5.59 30.85
CA HIS A 57 -18.73 4.48 31.78
C HIS A 57 -18.96 3.15 31.05
N HIS A 58 -19.82 3.15 30.03
CA HIS A 58 -20.08 1.96 29.24
C HIS A 58 -18.81 1.48 28.51
N ARG A 59 -17.99 2.39 27.99
CA ARG A 59 -16.71 2.06 27.36
C ARG A 59 -15.70 1.50 28.38
N PHE A 60 -15.69 2.05 29.59
CA PHE A 60 -14.88 1.55 30.69
C PHE A 60 -15.29 0.12 31.04
N TRP A 61 -16.58 -0.18 31.28
CA TRP A 61 -17.00 -1.52 31.69
C TRP A 61 -16.94 -2.58 30.58
N LYS A 62 -17.02 -2.19 29.30
CA LYS A 62 -16.83 -3.11 28.17
C LYS A 62 -15.38 -3.32 27.77
N ASN A 63 -14.43 -2.76 28.52
CA ASN A 63 -13.02 -2.97 28.24
C ASN A 63 -12.65 -4.45 28.49
N MET A 64 -11.94 -5.06 27.55
CA MET A 64 -11.41 -6.43 27.65
C MET A 64 -9.94 -6.38 27.26
N GLN A 65 -9.11 -7.25 27.84
CA GLN A 65 -7.71 -7.42 27.43
C GLN A 65 -7.68 -7.90 25.96
N LEU A 66 -6.85 -7.25 25.13
CA LEU A 66 -6.73 -7.62 23.71
C LEU A 66 -5.85 -8.85 23.54
N GLU A 67 -5.90 -9.48 22.36
CA GLU A 67 -5.03 -10.61 22.04
C GLU A 67 -3.56 -10.18 22.01
N GLY A 68 -2.69 -10.93 22.70
CA GLY A 68 -1.27 -10.61 22.79
C GLY A 68 -0.93 -9.34 23.60
N GLU A 69 -1.91 -8.71 24.26
CA GLU A 69 -1.66 -7.52 25.06
C GLU A 69 -1.04 -7.86 26.41
N SER A 70 0.12 -7.27 26.71
CA SER A 70 0.76 -7.40 28.02
C SER A 70 -0.12 -6.82 29.14
N ILE A 71 -0.02 -7.41 30.34
CA ILE A 71 -0.74 -6.96 31.54
C ILE A 71 -0.52 -5.46 31.82
N THR A 72 0.71 -4.97 31.66
CA THR A 72 1.04 -3.55 31.92
C THR A 72 0.38 -2.59 30.94
N ALA A 73 0.29 -2.98 29.66
CA ALA A 73 -0.41 -2.19 28.64
C ALA A 73 -1.91 -2.17 28.91
N TYR A 74 -2.47 -3.31 29.33
CA TYR A 74 -3.89 -3.43 29.67
C TYR A 74 -4.29 -2.50 30.83
N VAL A 75 -3.55 -2.55 31.94
CA VAL A 75 -3.79 -1.68 33.11
C VAL A 75 -3.66 -0.20 32.75
N SER A 76 -2.66 0.15 31.94
CA SER A 76 -2.46 1.53 31.47
C SER A 76 -3.65 2.03 30.65
N ARG A 77 -4.26 1.15 29.84
CA ARG A 77 -5.47 1.49 29.07
C ARG A 77 -6.69 1.66 29.96
N ILE A 78 -6.89 0.79 30.95
CA ILE A 78 -8.02 0.89 31.90
C ILE A 78 -7.91 2.21 32.68
N ARG A 79 -6.72 2.52 33.23
CA ARG A 79 -6.47 3.80 33.92
C ARG A 79 -6.77 5.00 33.03
N LYS A 80 -6.38 4.93 31.74
CA LYS A 80 -6.69 5.99 30.76
C LYS A 80 -8.19 6.14 30.53
N LEU A 81 -8.94 5.05 30.42
CA LEU A 81 -10.41 5.10 30.27
C LEU A 81 -11.08 5.68 31.53
N ALA A 82 -10.55 5.40 32.72
CA ALA A 82 -11.08 5.95 33.96
C ALA A 82 -10.96 7.49 34.03
N THR A 83 -9.95 8.09 33.39
CA THR A 83 -9.75 9.56 33.41
C THR A 83 -10.91 10.35 32.80
N THR A 84 -11.72 9.73 31.93
CA THR A 84 -12.88 10.36 31.28
C THR A 84 -14.21 9.99 31.93
N CYS A 85 -14.20 9.13 32.94
CA CYS A 85 -15.40 8.60 33.59
C CYS A 85 -15.88 9.42 34.80
N GLU A 86 -15.08 10.37 35.31
CA GLU A 86 -15.45 11.16 36.50
C GLU A 86 -15.90 10.30 37.71
N PHE A 87 -15.19 9.21 38.00
CA PHE A 87 -15.47 8.39 39.18
C PHE A 87 -15.28 9.21 40.48
N ALA A 88 -16.20 9.07 41.43
CA ALA A 88 -16.23 9.88 42.65
C ALA A 88 -15.40 9.26 43.79
N GLY A 89 -14.53 10.05 44.40
CA GLY A 89 -13.82 9.70 45.64
C GLY A 89 -13.05 8.38 45.59
N ASP A 90 -13.14 7.58 46.67
CA ASP A 90 -12.41 6.33 46.87
C ASP A 90 -12.87 5.17 45.96
N SER A 91 -13.91 5.38 45.13
CA SER A 91 -14.43 4.34 44.23
C SER A 91 -13.54 4.05 43.02
N LEU A 92 -12.56 4.91 42.72
CA LEU A 92 -11.69 4.76 41.54
C LEU A 92 -10.87 3.47 41.59
N GLU A 93 -10.21 3.19 42.71
CA GLU A 93 -9.35 2.00 42.83
C GLU A 93 -10.16 0.70 42.80
N ALA A 94 -11.34 0.68 43.43
CA ALA A 94 -12.25 -0.47 43.37
C ALA A 94 -12.75 -0.72 41.93
N ASN A 95 -13.18 0.33 41.23
CA ASN A 95 -13.63 0.22 39.84
C ASN A 95 -12.50 -0.23 38.90
N LEU A 96 -11.26 0.24 39.12
CA LEU A 96 -10.10 -0.20 38.34
C LEU A 96 -9.78 -1.67 38.59
N LEU A 97 -9.86 -2.13 39.83
CA LEU A 97 -9.66 -3.54 40.20
C LEU A 97 -10.72 -4.43 39.54
N ASP A 98 -12.01 -4.08 39.68
CA ASP A 98 -13.10 -4.85 39.10
C ASP A 98 -13.02 -4.90 37.57
N ALA A 99 -12.75 -3.75 36.93
CA ALA A 99 -12.58 -3.68 35.48
C ALA A 99 -11.37 -4.50 34.99
N PHE A 100 -10.29 -4.56 35.78
CA PHE A 100 -9.12 -5.37 35.47
C PHE A 100 -9.41 -6.87 35.59
N ILE A 101 -10.08 -7.30 36.66
CA ILE A 101 -10.44 -8.72 36.89
C ILE A 101 -11.42 -9.20 35.82
N LEU A 102 -12.50 -8.45 35.56
CA LEU A 102 -13.55 -8.83 34.63
C LEU A 102 -13.08 -8.88 33.18
N GLY A 103 -12.14 -8.02 32.80
CA GLY A 103 -11.64 -7.96 31.43
C GLY A 103 -10.37 -8.77 31.17
N LEU A 104 -9.81 -9.45 32.17
CA LEU A 104 -8.63 -10.29 31.98
C LEU A 104 -8.96 -11.56 31.18
N ARG A 105 -8.15 -11.88 30.16
CA ARG A 105 -8.38 -13.07 29.31
C ARG A 105 -8.05 -14.39 30.00
N ASP A 106 -7.02 -14.40 30.85
CA ASP A 106 -6.59 -15.62 31.53
C ASP A 106 -7.50 -15.95 32.72
N THR A 107 -8.46 -16.83 32.47
CA THR A 107 -9.36 -17.36 33.49
C THR A 107 -8.63 -18.10 34.62
N GLY A 108 -7.42 -18.63 34.37
CA GLY A 108 -6.59 -19.26 35.39
C GLY A 108 -6.11 -18.25 36.44
N THR A 109 -5.61 -17.10 36.00
CA THR A 109 -5.23 -15.98 36.87
C THR A 109 -6.44 -15.39 37.60
N VAL A 110 -7.60 -15.24 36.93
CA VAL A 110 -8.82 -14.74 37.58
C VAL A 110 -9.23 -15.62 38.76
N ARG A 111 -9.12 -16.96 38.64
CA ARG A 111 -9.40 -17.87 39.77
C ARG A 111 -8.47 -17.62 40.96
N LYS A 112 -7.19 -17.27 40.73
CA LYS A 112 -6.25 -16.95 41.82
C LYS A 112 -6.66 -15.68 42.56
N PHE A 113 -7.19 -14.68 41.85
CA PHE A 113 -7.68 -13.45 42.46
C PHE A 113 -8.86 -13.70 43.40
N LEU A 114 -9.78 -14.59 43.01
CA LEU A 114 -10.94 -14.95 43.84
C LEU A 114 -10.57 -15.67 45.14
N LEU A 115 -9.31 -16.11 45.30
CA LEU A 115 -8.80 -16.79 46.49
C LEU A 115 -8.00 -15.87 47.42
N GLU A 116 -7.65 -14.66 46.99
CA GLU A 116 -6.87 -13.71 47.79
C GLU A 116 -7.79 -12.83 48.66
N GLU A 117 -7.47 -12.71 49.95
CA GLU A 117 -8.17 -11.80 50.86
C GLU A 117 -7.63 -10.37 50.72
N ASN A 118 -8.52 -9.37 50.67
CA ASN A 118 -8.18 -7.95 50.55
C ASN A 118 -7.31 -7.60 49.32
N LEU A 119 -7.70 -8.12 48.15
CA LEU A 119 -6.97 -7.90 46.90
C LEU A 119 -6.99 -6.41 46.48
N THR A 120 -5.80 -5.86 46.22
CA THR A 120 -5.65 -4.51 45.64
C THR A 120 -5.25 -4.59 44.17
N LEU A 121 -5.48 -3.52 43.40
CA LEU A 121 -5.11 -3.45 41.99
C LEU A 121 -3.64 -3.77 41.77
N ASP A 122 -2.74 -3.15 42.53
CA ASP A 122 -1.30 -3.37 42.36
C ASP A 122 -0.89 -4.82 42.69
N ARG A 123 -1.53 -5.45 43.69
CA ARG A 123 -1.32 -6.86 44.01
C ARG A 123 -1.82 -7.77 42.89
N ALA A 124 -3.01 -7.50 42.35
CA ALA A 124 -3.58 -8.25 41.22
C ALA A 124 -2.70 -8.15 39.98
N VAL A 125 -2.19 -6.96 39.67
CA VAL A 125 -1.26 -6.73 38.55
C VAL A 125 0.04 -7.50 38.72
N LYS A 126 0.59 -7.55 39.94
CA LYS A 126 1.79 -8.33 40.24
C LYS A 126 1.59 -9.83 39.98
N ILE A 127 0.51 -10.41 40.54
CA ILE A 127 0.17 -11.82 40.37
C ILE A 127 -0.07 -12.17 38.88
N ALA A 128 -0.76 -11.30 38.14
CA ALA A 128 -0.98 -11.49 36.71
C ALA A 128 0.32 -11.49 35.91
N ARG A 129 1.24 -10.55 36.19
CA ARG A 129 2.55 -10.51 35.53
C ARG A 129 3.38 -11.75 35.82
N GLU A 130 3.41 -12.20 37.08
CA GLU A 130 4.13 -13.40 37.49
C GLU A 130 3.54 -14.65 36.81
N THR A 131 2.21 -14.74 36.72
CA THR A 131 1.54 -15.89 36.07
C THR A 131 1.74 -15.88 34.55
N ASP A 132 1.71 -14.71 33.91
CA ASP A 132 1.95 -14.54 32.47
C ASP A 132 3.38 -14.94 32.10
N MET A 133 4.37 -14.46 32.87
CA MET A 133 5.78 -14.84 32.70
C MET A 133 5.99 -16.34 32.91
N ALA A 134 5.44 -16.91 33.99
CA ALA A 134 5.55 -18.34 34.26
C ALA A 134 4.91 -19.20 33.17
N SER A 135 3.80 -18.75 32.59
CA SER A 135 3.11 -19.45 31.49
C SER A 135 3.92 -19.41 30.20
N ALA A 136 4.52 -18.26 29.88
CA ALA A 136 5.41 -18.12 28.72
C ALA A 136 6.64 -19.03 28.86
N GLU A 137 7.27 -19.06 30.04
CA GLU A 137 8.43 -19.91 30.30
C GLU A 137 8.06 -21.40 30.28
N ALA A 138 6.95 -21.80 30.88
CA ALA A 138 6.46 -23.19 30.84
C ALA A 138 6.20 -23.69 29.40
N GLN A 139 5.72 -22.83 28.50
CA GLN A 139 5.56 -23.17 27.08
C GLN A 139 6.90 -23.41 26.39
N THR A 140 7.94 -22.62 26.71
CA THR A 140 9.31 -22.85 26.18
C THR A 140 9.92 -24.15 26.71
N ILE A 141 9.72 -24.47 27.99
CA ILE A 141 10.19 -25.72 28.60
C ILE A 141 9.47 -26.94 27.98
N THR A 142 8.16 -26.83 27.74
CA THR A 142 7.36 -27.93 27.18
C THR A 142 7.67 -28.16 25.71
N SER A 143 7.84 -27.10 24.91
CA SER A 143 8.21 -27.20 23.50
C SER A 143 9.61 -27.81 23.30
N ALA A 144 10.57 -27.47 24.18
CA ALA A 144 11.88 -28.11 24.21
C ALA A 144 11.83 -29.62 24.56
N ARG A 145 10.82 -30.06 25.32
CA ARG A 145 10.63 -31.47 25.69
C ARG A 145 10.08 -32.33 24.54
N THR A 146 9.35 -31.75 23.59
CA THR A 146 8.81 -32.44 22.41
C THR A 146 9.83 -32.71 21.30
N GLU A 147 10.95 -31.96 21.24
CA GLU A 147 12.02 -32.25 20.28
C GLU A 147 12.92 -33.42 20.69
N PHE A 148 12.87 -33.86 21.96
CA PHE A 148 13.73 -34.93 22.48
C PHE A 148 13.05 -36.29 22.74
N LEU A 149 11.74 -36.42 22.47
CA LEU A 149 10.99 -37.66 22.67
C LEU A 149 10.30 -38.10 21.37
N THR A 150 11.09 -38.49 20.36
CA THR A 150 10.61 -39.45 19.36
C THR A 150 10.48 -40.83 20.01
N PRO A 151 9.30 -41.48 20.05
CA PRO A 151 9.19 -42.83 20.58
C PRO A 151 9.92 -43.80 19.64
N ILE A 152 10.96 -44.45 20.14
CA ILE A 152 11.57 -45.62 19.50
C ILE A 152 10.54 -46.75 19.61
N ASN A 153 9.79 -47.01 18.53
CA ASN A 153 8.87 -48.14 18.46
C ASN A 153 9.65 -49.45 18.27
N PHE A 154 10.13 -50.00 19.38
CA PHE A 154 10.59 -51.38 19.45
C PHE A 154 9.45 -52.24 20.02
N LYS A 155 8.56 -52.72 19.15
CA LYS A 155 7.75 -53.91 19.46
C LYS A 155 8.02 -55.01 18.43
N GLN A 156 8.56 -56.06 18.99
CA GLN A 156 9.09 -57.28 18.43
C GLN A 156 7.95 -58.18 17.90
N ARG A 157 8.24 -58.82 16.77
CA ARG A 157 7.71 -60.08 16.22
C ARG A 157 6.52 -60.73 16.96
N LEU A 158 5.46 -61.05 16.23
CA LEU A 158 5.19 -62.45 15.89
C LEU A 158 4.28 -62.58 14.66
N SER A 159 4.75 -63.45 13.77
CA SER A 159 4.10 -64.05 12.62
C SER A 159 2.77 -64.75 12.94
N GLY A 160 1.81 -64.68 12.01
CA GLY A 160 0.64 -65.55 12.01
C GLY A 160 -0.43 -65.06 11.05
N ALA A 161 -0.34 -65.51 9.79
CA ALA A 161 -1.37 -65.36 8.76
C ALA A 161 -2.70 -66.07 9.18
N PRO A 162 -3.81 -66.08 8.40
CA PRO A 162 -3.96 -65.56 7.04
C PRO A 162 -5.35 -64.93 6.69
N LEU A 163 -5.43 -64.49 5.43
CA LEU A 163 -6.60 -64.63 4.54
C LEU A 163 -7.89 -63.83 4.86
N ALA A 164 -8.04 -62.79 4.03
CA ALA A 164 -9.06 -62.74 2.98
C ALA A 164 -10.13 -61.65 3.12
N ARG A 165 -10.09 -60.80 2.08
CA ARG A 165 -11.19 -60.50 1.16
C ARG A 165 -11.85 -59.14 1.36
N VAL A 166 -12.11 -58.57 0.18
CA VAL A 166 -13.23 -57.70 -0.21
C VAL A 166 -12.81 -56.27 -0.58
N VAL A 167 -12.63 -56.16 -1.91
CA VAL A 167 -13.15 -55.10 -2.80
C VAL A 167 -12.33 -53.82 -2.93
N HIS A 168 -11.55 -53.81 -4.01
CA HIS A 168 -11.18 -52.61 -4.73
C HIS A 168 -12.43 -51.97 -5.34
N THR A 169 -12.70 -50.72 -5.01
CA THR A 169 -13.38 -49.79 -5.91
C THR A 169 -12.59 -48.49 -5.96
N GLY A 170 -12.32 -48.05 -7.19
CA GLY A 170 -12.26 -46.62 -7.53
C GLY A 170 -10.95 -45.88 -7.23
N GLU A 171 -10.09 -45.87 -8.25
CA GLU A 171 -9.43 -44.68 -8.77
C GLU A 171 -8.57 -43.80 -7.83
N SER A 172 -7.24 -43.93 -7.95
CA SER A 172 -6.38 -42.76 -8.12
C SER A 172 -5.09 -43.16 -8.84
N ARG A 173 -4.88 -42.51 -9.98
CA ARG A 173 -3.80 -42.75 -10.94
C ARG A 173 -2.45 -42.43 -10.29
N ILE A 174 -1.59 -43.45 -10.19
CA ILE A 174 -0.16 -43.27 -9.98
C ILE A 174 0.39 -42.68 -11.29
N ALA A 175 0.80 -41.42 -11.25
CA ALA A 175 1.60 -40.82 -12.32
C ALA A 175 2.95 -41.54 -12.38
N SER A 176 3.28 -42.09 -13.53
CA SER A 176 4.55 -42.74 -13.81
C SER A 176 5.63 -41.68 -14.03
N ASP A 177 6.74 -41.79 -13.31
CA ASP A 177 7.95 -40.97 -13.46
C ASP A 177 8.68 -41.27 -14.80
N VAL A 178 8.10 -40.81 -15.91
CA VAL A 178 8.75 -40.82 -17.24
C VAL A 178 8.93 -39.37 -17.71
N PRO A 179 10.13 -38.96 -18.15
CA PRO A 179 10.37 -37.59 -18.59
C PRO A 179 9.58 -37.26 -19.87
N HIS A 180 8.81 -36.17 -19.85
CA HIS A 180 8.03 -35.65 -21.00
C HIS A 180 8.89 -35.04 -22.13
N THR A 181 10.23 -35.06 -22.00
CA THR A 181 11.15 -34.52 -23.01
C THR A 181 11.89 -35.63 -23.77
N PRO A 182 11.90 -35.60 -25.12
CA PRO A 182 12.63 -36.59 -25.91
C PRO A 182 14.15 -36.50 -25.67
N CYS A 183 14.80 -37.65 -25.56
CA CYS A 183 16.22 -37.75 -25.23
C CYS A 183 17.07 -37.01 -26.28
N PRO A 184 17.97 -36.09 -25.87
CA PRO A 184 18.76 -35.28 -26.80
C PRO A 184 19.80 -36.09 -27.60
N SER A 185 20.06 -37.35 -27.22
CA SER A 185 21.04 -38.21 -27.87
C SER A 185 20.43 -39.09 -28.98
N CYS A 186 19.17 -39.51 -28.87
CA CYS A 186 18.51 -40.38 -29.86
C CYS A 186 17.06 -40.01 -30.23
N GLY A 187 16.41 -39.15 -29.44
CA GLY A 187 15.05 -38.65 -29.67
C GLY A 187 13.92 -39.51 -29.06
N ALA A 188 14.22 -40.59 -28.33
CA ALA A 188 13.22 -41.44 -27.67
C ALA A 188 12.94 -40.98 -26.22
N THR A 189 11.84 -41.45 -25.62
CA THR A 189 11.40 -41.09 -24.26
C THR A 189 12.06 -41.97 -23.21
N HIS A 190 13.18 -41.51 -22.65
CA HIS A 190 13.87 -42.09 -21.50
C HIS A 190 14.86 -41.06 -20.92
N TRP A 191 15.35 -41.30 -19.71
CA TRP A 191 16.41 -40.49 -19.12
C TRP A 191 17.71 -40.64 -19.91
N ARG A 192 18.40 -39.53 -20.20
CA ARG A 192 19.66 -39.55 -20.98
C ARG A 192 20.70 -40.52 -20.41
N ILE A 193 20.67 -40.78 -19.11
CA ILE A 193 21.59 -41.69 -18.43
C ILE A 193 21.45 -43.14 -18.92
N ASP A 194 20.22 -43.56 -19.26
CA ASP A 194 19.88 -44.90 -19.73
C ASP A 194 19.99 -45.03 -21.26
N CYS A 195 20.42 -43.98 -21.96
CA CYS A 195 20.49 -43.96 -23.40
C CYS A 195 21.70 -44.75 -23.92
N PRO A 196 21.52 -45.81 -24.73
CA PRO A 196 22.64 -46.55 -25.31
C PRO A 196 23.48 -45.69 -26.28
N HIS A 197 22.91 -44.58 -26.76
CA HIS A 197 23.52 -43.70 -27.76
C HIS A 197 24.08 -42.41 -27.13
N ARG A 198 24.20 -42.36 -25.79
CA ARG A 198 24.68 -41.19 -25.03
C ARG A 198 26.10 -40.75 -25.43
N GLN A 199 26.93 -41.66 -25.91
CA GLN A 199 28.30 -41.41 -26.35
C GLN A 199 28.49 -41.62 -27.87
N ALA A 200 27.41 -41.82 -28.63
CA ALA A 200 27.51 -42.03 -30.08
C ALA A 200 28.08 -40.79 -30.79
N VAL A 201 28.89 -41.02 -31.82
CA VAL A 201 29.42 -39.98 -32.71
C VAL A 201 28.43 -39.76 -33.85
N CYS A 202 28.06 -38.50 -34.08
CA CYS A 202 27.12 -38.15 -35.14
C CYS A 202 27.77 -38.24 -36.53
N ASN A 203 27.25 -39.11 -37.39
CA ASN A 203 27.77 -39.28 -38.77
C ASN A 203 27.61 -38.03 -39.67
N HIS A 204 26.87 -37.01 -39.25
CA HIS A 204 26.68 -35.77 -40.03
C HIS A 204 27.59 -34.61 -39.57
N CYS A 205 27.84 -34.46 -38.27
CA CYS A 205 28.66 -33.35 -37.74
C CYS A 205 29.94 -33.79 -37.02
N GLN A 206 30.17 -35.10 -36.94
CA GLN A 206 31.33 -35.72 -36.29
C GLN A 206 31.50 -35.36 -34.80
N LYS A 207 30.44 -34.87 -34.12
CA LYS A 207 30.44 -34.58 -32.68
C LYS A 207 29.89 -35.75 -31.86
N THR A 208 30.45 -35.99 -30.69
CA THR A 208 30.00 -37.00 -29.73
C THR A 208 28.74 -36.55 -28.97
N GLY A 209 27.89 -37.51 -28.62
CA GLY A 209 26.77 -37.31 -27.71
C GLY A 209 25.37 -37.35 -28.34
N HIS A 210 25.27 -37.55 -29.66
CA HIS A 210 23.99 -37.67 -30.37
C HIS A 210 24.15 -38.36 -31.74
N ILE A 211 23.06 -38.90 -32.28
CA ILE A 211 23.04 -39.47 -33.64
C ILE A 211 22.55 -38.48 -34.70
N ALA A 212 22.84 -38.78 -35.97
CA ALA A 212 22.46 -37.95 -37.12
C ALA A 212 20.95 -37.62 -37.20
N LYS A 213 20.09 -38.47 -36.62
CA LYS A 213 18.63 -38.27 -36.54
C LYS A 213 18.22 -37.00 -35.78
N VAL A 214 18.96 -36.63 -34.73
CA VAL A 214 18.66 -35.47 -33.86
C VAL A 214 19.69 -34.35 -34.01
N CYS A 215 20.52 -34.41 -35.05
CA CYS A 215 21.59 -33.44 -35.31
C CYS A 215 21.00 -32.10 -35.79
N LYS A 216 21.15 -31.05 -34.97
CA LYS A 216 20.64 -29.69 -35.26
C LYS A 216 21.28 -29.04 -36.49
N GLN A 217 22.46 -29.49 -36.93
CA GLN A 217 23.14 -28.92 -38.11
C GLN A 217 22.52 -29.36 -39.45
N LYS A 218 21.69 -30.41 -39.45
CA LYS A 218 21.04 -30.94 -40.67
C LYS A 218 19.98 -29.99 -41.27
N HIS A 219 19.46 -29.04 -40.49
CA HIS A 219 18.43 -28.08 -40.93
C HIS A 219 18.97 -26.67 -41.29
N SER A 220 20.29 -26.49 -41.42
CA SER A 220 20.91 -25.17 -41.65
C SER A 220 21.40 -24.92 -43.08
N GLY A 221 20.94 -25.70 -44.06
CA GLY A 221 21.44 -25.62 -45.45
C GLY A 221 20.35 -25.39 -46.50
N GLN A 222 19.77 -24.19 -46.56
CA GLN A 222 19.13 -23.66 -47.78
C GLN A 222 18.94 -22.13 -47.68
N SER A 223 19.85 -21.36 -48.26
CA SER A 223 19.50 -20.04 -48.80
C SER A 223 20.35 -19.73 -50.04
N LYS A 224 19.68 -19.17 -51.04
CA LYS A 224 19.97 -19.24 -52.47
C LYS A 224 21.14 -18.34 -52.90
N LYS A 225 21.98 -18.88 -53.80
CA LYS A 225 22.88 -18.12 -54.68
C LYS A 225 22.09 -17.09 -55.51
N ARG A 226 22.53 -15.83 -55.54
CA ARG A 226 22.27 -14.92 -56.67
C ARG A 226 23.51 -14.07 -56.96
N LYS A 227 23.79 -13.99 -58.27
CA LYS A 227 25.04 -13.64 -58.93
C LYS A 227 25.50 -12.20 -58.65
N ARG A 228 26.81 -12.01 -58.49
CA ARG A 228 27.51 -10.73 -58.65
C ARG A 228 27.74 -10.48 -60.14
N SER A 229 27.38 -9.29 -60.62
CA SER A 229 27.97 -8.67 -61.81
C SER A 229 28.27 -7.22 -61.47
N HIS A 230 29.52 -6.81 -61.69
CA HIS A 230 29.93 -5.42 -61.79
C HIS A 230 29.12 -4.71 -62.88
N ASN A 231 28.74 -3.44 -62.70
CA ASN A 231 29.46 -2.31 -63.28
C ASN A 231 28.89 -0.94 -62.87
N ASN A 232 29.80 0.03 -62.73
CA ASN A 232 29.74 1.48 -62.92
C ASN A 232 28.60 2.37 -62.37
N GLN A 233 29.00 3.19 -61.39
CA GLN A 233 29.18 4.64 -61.50
C GLN A 233 28.07 5.42 -62.26
N LYS A 234 27.20 6.10 -61.50
CA LYS A 234 26.62 7.40 -61.88
C LYS A 234 26.00 8.11 -60.67
N ARG A 235 26.51 9.32 -60.40
CA ARG A 235 25.89 10.34 -59.56
C ARG A 235 24.41 10.53 -59.95
N LYS A 236 23.50 10.37 -59.01
CA LYS A 236 22.18 11.04 -59.03
C LYS A 236 21.83 11.49 -57.61
N LYS A 237 21.83 12.82 -57.43
CA LYS A 237 21.06 13.49 -56.38
C LYS A 237 19.59 13.20 -56.67
N THR A 238 18.96 12.37 -55.85
CA THR A 238 17.50 12.32 -55.77
C THR A 238 17.13 12.06 -54.33
N GLN A 239 16.45 13.04 -53.75
CA GLN A 239 15.65 13.04 -52.52
C GLN A 239 15.66 11.72 -51.74
N ALA A 240 16.22 11.77 -50.53
CA ALA A 240 15.95 10.78 -49.51
C ALA A 240 14.43 10.82 -49.21
N ASN A 241 13.68 9.92 -49.85
CA ASN A 241 12.39 9.50 -49.34
C ASN A 241 12.66 8.78 -48.02
N VAL A 242 12.71 9.56 -46.94
CA VAL A 242 12.66 9.05 -45.57
C VAL A 242 11.32 8.33 -45.47
N ILE A 243 11.38 7.00 -45.42
CA ILE A 243 10.21 6.16 -45.20
C ILE A 243 9.66 6.54 -43.83
N PHE A 244 8.48 7.16 -43.84
CA PHE A 244 7.68 7.37 -42.63
C PHE A 244 7.32 6.00 -42.04
N GLU A 245 7.71 5.84 -40.78
CA GLU A 245 6.96 5.10 -39.75
C GLU A 245 6.53 3.68 -40.11
N LYS A 246 7.51 2.76 -40.16
CA LYS A 246 7.20 1.35 -39.90
C LYS A 246 7.15 1.15 -38.39
N ASN A 247 5.97 1.33 -37.80
CA ASN A 247 5.70 0.99 -36.40
C ASN A 247 6.17 -0.46 -36.16
N PRO A 248 7.24 -0.70 -35.39
CA PRO A 248 7.84 -2.02 -35.31
C PRO A 248 6.84 -2.95 -34.63
N LYS A 249 6.61 -4.15 -35.19
CA LYS A 249 5.67 -5.16 -34.65
C LYS A 249 5.83 -5.44 -33.15
N HIS A 250 6.99 -5.13 -32.57
CA HIS A 250 7.29 -5.22 -31.14
C HIS A 250 6.55 -4.16 -30.27
N HIS A 251 6.34 -2.95 -30.81
CA HIS A 251 5.55 -1.90 -30.15
C HIS A 251 4.06 -2.30 -30.03
N SER A 252 3.55 -3.04 -31.02
CA SER A 252 2.16 -3.51 -31.00
C SER A 252 1.88 -4.46 -29.83
N ILE A 253 2.81 -5.35 -29.49
CA ILE A 253 2.61 -6.32 -28.39
C ILE A 253 2.74 -5.62 -27.04
N GLN A 254 3.76 -4.78 -26.87
CA GLN A 254 3.96 -4.04 -25.63
C GLN A 254 2.77 -3.13 -25.33
N ASN A 255 2.29 -2.35 -26.30
CA ASN A 255 1.14 -1.47 -26.11
C ASN A 255 -0.14 -2.24 -25.76
N VAL A 256 -0.35 -3.43 -26.35
CA VAL A 256 -1.48 -4.31 -26.00
C VAL A 256 -1.38 -4.80 -24.57
N ILE A 257 -0.20 -5.26 -24.14
CA ILE A 257 0.03 -5.71 -22.75
C ILE A 257 -0.25 -4.55 -21.77
N MET A 258 0.26 -3.34 -22.07
CA MET A 258 0.01 -2.16 -21.25
C MET A 258 -1.48 -1.83 -21.17
N LEU A 259 -2.21 -1.83 -22.30
CA LEU A 259 -3.64 -1.58 -22.31
C LEU A 259 -4.43 -2.59 -21.48
N ILE A 260 -4.05 -3.87 -21.49
CA ILE A 260 -4.67 -4.90 -20.65
C ILE A 260 -4.47 -4.56 -19.17
N TYR A 261 -3.22 -4.29 -18.74
CA TYR A 261 -2.96 -3.93 -17.33
C TYR A 261 -3.64 -2.62 -16.91
N LEU A 262 -3.65 -1.59 -17.75
CA LEU A 262 -4.34 -0.33 -17.49
C LEU A 262 -5.85 -0.53 -17.34
N SER A 263 -6.47 -1.31 -18.24
CA SER A 263 -7.91 -1.57 -18.20
C SER A 263 -8.30 -2.36 -16.94
N LEU A 264 -7.54 -3.39 -16.58
CA LEU A 264 -7.76 -4.16 -15.37
C LEU A 264 -7.58 -3.29 -14.11
N GLY A 265 -6.51 -2.50 -14.06
CA GLY A 265 -6.24 -1.56 -12.97
C GLY A 265 -7.33 -0.52 -12.81
N ALA A 266 -7.83 0.05 -13.91
CA ALA A 266 -8.94 1.00 -13.91
C ALA A 266 -10.25 0.35 -13.40
N VAL A 267 -10.60 -0.84 -13.88
CA VAL A 267 -11.78 -1.58 -13.43
C VAL A 267 -11.71 -1.87 -11.93
N CYS A 268 -10.56 -2.36 -11.43
CA CYS A 268 -10.36 -2.59 -10.01
C CYS A 268 -10.48 -1.30 -9.18
N THR A 269 -9.87 -0.21 -9.65
CA THR A 269 -9.90 1.09 -8.96
C THR A 269 -11.31 1.66 -8.89
N VAL A 270 -12.04 1.64 -10.00
CA VAL A 270 -13.44 2.12 -10.06
C VAL A 270 -14.34 1.24 -9.20
N PHE A 271 -14.18 -0.08 -9.24
CA PHE A 271 -14.93 -0.99 -8.37
C PHE A 271 -14.69 -0.68 -6.88
N THR A 272 -13.42 -0.56 -6.46
CA THR A 272 -13.08 -0.16 -5.09
C THR A 272 -13.66 1.20 -4.72
N TRP A 273 -13.65 2.15 -5.66
CA TRP A 273 -14.21 3.48 -5.45
C TRP A 273 -15.71 3.46 -5.21
N ILE A 274 -16.45 2.69 -6.03
CA ILE A 274 -17.90 2.47 -5.87
C ILE A 274 -18.19 1.82 -4.52
N VAL A 275 -17.48 0.75 -4.16
CA VAL A 275 -17.67 0.07 -2.87
C VAL A 275 -17.47 1.04 -1.70
N ILE A 276 -16.43 1.88 -1.72
CA ILE A 276 -16.16 2.84 -0.64
C ILE A 276 -17.26 3.92 -0.57
N ILE A 277 -17.81 4.36 -1.71
CA ILE A 277 -18.91 5.34 -1.75
C ILE A 277 -20.21 4.72 -1.22
N LEU A 278 -20.55 3.50 -1.65
CA LEU A 278 -21.76 2.80 -1.22
C LEU A 278 -21.74 2.50 0.29
N TYR A 279 -20.60 2.02 0.80
CA TYR A 279 -20.43 1.67 2.21
C TYR A 279 -19.85 2.81 3.07
N ARG A 280 -19.96 4.07 2.61
CA ARG A 280 -19.41 5.27 3.29
C ARG A 280 -19.88 5.45 4.74
N HIS A 281 -21.04 4.89 5.09
CA HIS A 281 -21.61 5.03 6.44
C HIS A 281 -21.05 4.02 7.45
N THR A 282 -20.36 2.98 6.99
CA THR A 282 -19.78 1.94 7.85
C THR A 282 -18.69 2.50 8.76
N ALA A 283 -18.58 1.94 9.96
CA ALA A 283 -17.59 2.38 10.95
C ALA A 283 -16.14 2.22 10.43
N VAL A 284 -15.89 1.19 9.60
CA VAL A 284 -14.58 0.94 8.99
C VAL A 284 -14.16 2.09 8.06
N VAL A 285 -15.05 2.49 7.15
CA VAL A 285 -14.76 3.57 6.17
C VAL A 285 -14.70 4.95 6.84
N LYS A 286 -15.49 5.19 7.89
CA LYS A 286 -15.44 6.43 8.68
C LYS A 286 -14.21 6.53 9.58
N ALA A 287 -13.71 5.40 10.07
CA ALA A 287 -12.49 5.36 10.88
C ALA A 287 -11.25 5.64 10.03
N SER A 288 -11.25 5.19 8.77
CA SER A 288 -10.29 5.64 7.78
C SER A 288 -10.62 7.06 7.31
N ASP A 289 -9.61 7.85 6.92
CA ASP A 289 -9.86 9.17 6.33
C ASP A 289 -10.55 9.04 4.98
N PHE A 290 -11.88 9.19 4.96
CA PHE A 290 -12.66 9.10 3.74
C PHE A 290 -12.14 10.04 2.67
N MET A 291 -11.91 11.32 3.00
CA MET A 291 -11.45 12.33 2.04
C MET A 291 -10.08 11.97 1.42
N LEU A 292 -9.10 11.53 2.22
CA LEU A 292 -7.80 11.12 1.70
C LEU A 292 -7.89 9.85 0.86
N SER A 293 -8.74 8.90 1.24
CA SER A 293 -8.95 7.67 0.48
C SER A 293 -9.59 7.94 -0.88
N GLN A 294 -10.52 8.91 -0.96
CA GLN A 294 -11.08 9.38 -2.23
C GLN A 294 -10.02 10.07 -3.10
N MET A 295 -9.20 10.95 -2.51
CA MET A 295 -8.08 11.58 -3.22
C MET A 295 -7.07 10.54 -3.72
N PHE A 296 -6.82 9.48 -2.95
CA PHE A 296 -5.87 8.42 -3.33
C PHE A 296 -6.35 7.66 -4.58
N LEU A 297 -7.63 7.28 -4.61
CA LEU A 297 -8.24 6.62 -5.77
C LEU A 297 -8.24 7.52 -7.02
N LEU A 298 -8.52 8.81 -6.84
CA LEU A 298 -8.38 9.80 -7.91
C LEU A 298 -6.94 9.87 -8.44
N GLY A 299 -5.94 9.85 -7.54
CA GLY A 299 -4.54 9.84 -7.90
C GLY A 299 -4.13 8.61 -8.71
N ILE A 300 -4.64 7.43 -8.34
CA ILE A 300 -4.40 6.19 -9.11
C ILE A 300 -4.96 6.33 -10.53
N LEU A 301 -6.18 6.87 -10.70
CA LEU A 301 -6.75 7.10 -12.03
C LEU A 301 -5.92 8.10 -12.86
N MET A 302 -5.41 9.17 -12.22
CA MET A 302 -4.49 10.11 -12.86
C MET A 302 -3.20 9.41 -13.31
N CYS A 303 -2.62 8.54 -12.48
CA CYS A 303 -1.44 7.75 -12.84
C CYS A 303 -1.71 6.75 -13.98
N MET A 304 -2.90 6.16 -14.07
CA MET A 304 -3.25 5.30 -15.22
C MET A 304 -3.36 6.12 -16.51
N SER A 305 -3.84 7.37 -16.44
CA SER A 305 -3.94 8.24 -17.61
C SER A 305 -2.59 8.73 -18.16
N THR A 306 -1.52 8.75 -17.34
CA THR A 306 -0.17 9.12 -17.82
C THR A 306 0.36 8.09 -18.80
N ALA A 307 0.16 6.80 -18.55
CA ALA A 307 0.58 5.74 -19.46
C ALA A 307 -0.12 5.83 -20.84
N VAL A 308 -1.41 6.23 -20.87
CA VAL A 308 -2.12 6.53 -22.13
C VAL A 308 -1.51 7.75 -22.84
N SER A 309 -1.13 8.78 -22.07
CA SER A 309 -0.51 10.00 -22.61
C SER A 309 0.86 9.73 -23.25
N PHE A 310 1.64 8.78 -22.71
CA PHE A 310 2.90 8.32 -23.30
C PHE A 310 2.71 7.41 -24.53
N ALA A 311 1.56 6.73 -24.64
CA ALA A 311 1.21 5.93 -25.82
C ALA A 311 0.64 6.78 -26.98
N ALA A 312 0.21 8.01 -26.69
CA ALA A 312 -0.28 8.96 -27.68
C ALA A 312 0.83 9.39 -28.66
N PRO A 313 0.48 9.80 -29.90
CA PRO A 313 1.48 10.25 -30.88
C PRO A 313 2.33 11.39 -30.32
N VAL A 314 3.63 11.33 -30.60
CA VAL A 314 4.62 12.31 -30.12
C VAL A 314 4.31 13.67 -30.75
N SER A 315 3.89 14.62 -29.93
CA SER A 315 3.67 16.01 -30.29
C SER A 315 4.32 16.93 -29.26
N MET A 316 4.62 18.17 -29.62
CA MET A 316 5.24 19.14 -28.69
C MET A 316 4.38 19.33 -27.42
N LEU A 317 3.05 19.39 -27.59
CA LEU A 317 2.10 19.50 -26.49
C LEU A 317 2.06 18.23 -25.65
N ASN A 318 1.96 17.05 -26.28
CA ASN A 318 1.92 15.76 -25.56
C ASN A 318 3.22 15.51 -24.78
N CYS A 319 4.37 15.90 -25.32
CA CYS A 319 5.65 15.79 -24.62
C CYS A 319 5.71 16.68 -23.37
N SER A 320 5.35 17.96 -23.50
CA SER A 320 5.45 18.92 -22.40
C SER A 320 4.38 18.65 -21.33
N VAL A 321 3.12 18.57 -21.73
CA VAL A 321 2.00 18.30 -20.83
C VAL A 321 2.10 16.90 -20.23
N GLY A 322 2.48 15.89 -21.02
CA GLY A 322 2.63 14.51 -20.54
C GLY A 322 3.66 14.39 -19.44
N PHE A 323 4.80 15.08 -19.55
CA PHE A 323 5.82 15.10 -18.48
C PHE A 323 5.32 15.78 -17.20
N ILE A 324 4.68 16.94 -17.32
CA ILE A 324 4.11 17.66 -16.17
C ILE A 324 3.05 16.79 -15.48
N TRP A 325 2.19 16.16 -16.27
CA TRP A 325 1.12 15.28 -15.80
C TRP A 325 1.68 14.06 -15.06
N PHE A 326 2.71 13.42 -15.62
CA PHE A 326 3.42 12.30 -14.99
C PHE A 326 4.04 12.67 -13.65
N CYS A 327 4.82 13.75 -13.59
CA CYS A 327 5.45 14.16 -12.33
C CYS A 327 4.40 14.52 -11.27
N THR A 328 3.33 15.18 -11.68
CA THR A 328 2.26 15.62 -10.77
C THR A 328 1.45 14.44 -10.23
N SER A 329 1.11 13.45 -11.05
CA SER A 329 0.31 12.29 -10.62
C SER A 329 1.04 11.46 -9.56
N VAL A 330 2.32 11.16 -9.79
CA VAL A 330 3.14 10.36 -8.87
C VAL A 330 3.37 11.11 -7.56
N VAL A 331 3.67 12.42 -7.62
CA VAL A 331 3.81 13.25 -6.41
C VAL A 331 2.50 13.39 -5.65
N PHE A 332 1.35 13.47 -6.32
CA PHE A 332 0.05 13.51 -5.67
C PHE A 332 -0.21 12.25 -4.83
N ILE A 333 0.04 11.07 -5.39
CA ILE A 333 -0.07 9.80 -4.67
C ILE A 333 0.88 9.76 -3.46
N VAL A 334 2.16 10.10 -3.66
CA VAL A 334 3.16 10.08 -2.59
C VAL A 334 2.85 11.09 -1.50
N SER A 335 2.34 12.27 -1.86
CA SER A 335 1.90 13.29 -0.90
C SER A 335 0.73 12.79 -0.05
N ILE A 336 -0.23 12.07 -0.63
CA ILE A 336 -1.34 11.47 0.11
C ILE A 336 -0.84 10.41 1.10
N ILE A 337 0.08 9.55 0.67
CA ILE A 337 0.68 8.53 1.55
C ILE A 337 1.45 9.19 2.68
N PHE A 338 2.27 10.21 2.39
CA PHE A 338 2.98 11.01 3.38
C PHE A 338 2.03 11.57 4.44
N VAL A 339 0.99 12.29 3.99
CA VAL A 339 0.04 12.95 4.89
C VAL A 339 -0.76 11.94 5.70
N LYS A 340 -1.20 10.83 5.09
CA LYS A 340 -1.91 9.75 5.78
C LYS A 340 -1.03 9.13 6.88
N THR A 341 0.23 8.85 6.57
CA THR A 341 1.22 8.29 7.51
C THR A 341 1.54 9.27 8.64
N ASN A 342 1.76 10.55 8.32
CA ASN A 342 2.00 11.60 9.29
C ASN A 342 0.79 11.80 10.21
N ARG A 343 -0.44 11.83 9.66
CA ARG A 343 -1.67 11.94 10.46
C ARG A 343 -1.79 10.77 11.43
N VAL A 344 -1.58 9.54 10.96
CA VAL A 344 -1.56 8.35 11.83
C VAL A 344 -0.54 8.55 12.95
N SER A 345 0.72 8.87 12.65
CA SER A 345 1.75 9.12 13.68
C SER A 345 1.33 10.20 14.69
N ARG A 346 0.72 11.29 14.23
CA ARG A 346 0.31 12.43 15.07
C ARG A 346 -0.89 12.11 15.95
N VAL A 347 -1.83 11.27 15.50
CA VAL A 347 -2.95 10.83 16.35
C VAL A 347 -2.42 10.10 17.59
N PHE A 348 -1.43 9.21 17.43
CA PHE A 348 -0.83 8.49 18.56
C PHE A 348 0.07 9.38 19.43
N GLU A 349 0.79 10.36 18.86
CA GLU A 349 1.58 11.33 19.63
C GLU A 349 0.72 12.40 20.34
N SER A 350 -0.40 12.81 19.77
CA SER A 350 -1.31 13.82 20.32
C SER A 350 -1.99 13.38 21.62
N GLY A 351 -1.99 12.08 21.91
CA GLY A 351 -2.36 11.55 23.21
C GLY A 351 -1.45 12.05 24.35
N PHE A 352 -0.26 12.56 24.03
CA PHE A 352 0.77 13.01 24.99
C PHE A 352 1.00 14.53 25.00
N VAL A 353 0.74 15.28 23.92
CA VAL A 353 0.99 16.74 23.87
C VAL A 353 -0.13 17.49 23.12
N LYS A 354 -0.89 18.33 23.84
CA LYS A 354 -1.95 19.20 23.29
C LYS A 354 -1.38 20.56 22.86
N SER A 355 -0.92 20.70 21.62
CA SER A 355 -0.53 21.99 21.01
C SER A 355 -1.55 22.48 19.97
N PHE A 356 -1.68 23.80 19.76
CA PHE A 356 -2.58 24.43 18.78
C PHE A 356 -2.35 23.94 17.33
N LYS A 357 -1.08 23.74 16.92
CA LYS A 357 -0.72 23.10 15.63
C LYS A 357 -1.30 21.69 15.49
N THR A 358 -1.44 20.95 16.59
CA THR A 358 -2.04 19.61 16.59
C THR A 358 -3.54 19.68 16.37
N ARG A 359 -4.23 20.74 16.84
CA ARG A 359 -5.69 20.93 16.68
C ARG A 359 -6.09 21.27 15.23
N VAL A 360 -5.33 22.14 14.55
CA VAL A 360 -5.59 22.49 13.14
C VAL A 360 -5.33 21.31 12.20
N TYR A 361 -4.32 20.49 12.49
CA TYR A 361 -3.99 19.32 11.67
C TYR A 361 -4.88 18.10 11.95
N LEU A 362 -5.47 18.00 13.15
CA LEU A 362 -6.55 17.06 13.47
C LEU A 362 -7.92 17.52 12.93
N SER A 363 -8.04 18.77 12.45
CA SER A 363 -9.24 19.22 11.76
C SER A 363 -9.43 18.43 10.47
N TYR A 364 -10.69 18.19 10.10
CA TYR A 364 -11.07 17.40 8.93
C TYR A 364 -10.44 17.90 7.62
N GLN A 365 -10.20 19.22 7.48
CA GLN A 365 -9.70 19.83 6.25
C GLN A 365 -8.17 19.97 6.17
N GLY A 366 -7.46 19.96 7.31
CA GLY A 366 -6.00 20.22 7.37
C GLY A 366 -5.16 19.26 6.51
N PRO A 367 -5.36 17.93 6.60
CA PRO A 367 -4.63 16.95 5.81
C PRO A 367 -4.76 17.16 4.28
N ALA A 368 -5.97 17.43 3.76
CA ALA A 368 -6.16 17.65 2.32
C ALA A 368 -5.48 18.94 1.83
N ILE A 369 -5.52 20.02 2.62
CA ILE A 369 -4.83 21.27 2.29
C ILE A 369 -3.32 21.03 2.17
N LEU A 370 -2.73 20.22 3.06
CA LEU A 370 -1.31 19.91 2.95
C LEU A 370 -0.99 19.10 1.69
N VAL A 371 -1.83 18.13 1.32
CA VAL A 371 -1.64 17.37 0.06
C VAL A 371 -1.63 18.31 -1.14
N VAL A 372 -2.62 19.20 -1.22
CA VAL A 372 -2.73 20.18 -2.32
C VAL A 372 -1.53 21.13 -2.33
N PHE A 373 -1.07 21.58 -1.15
CA PHE A 373 0.11 22.42 -1.05
C PHE A 373 1.37 21.73 -1.58
N LEU A 374 1.62 20.47 -1.17
CA LEU A 374 2.77 19.69 -1.63
C LEU A 374 2.73 19.40 -3.13
N THR A 375 1.55 19.27 -3.73
CA THR A 375 1.42 19.07 -5.17
C THR A 375 1.54 20.36 -5.97
N VAL A 376 1.04 21.48 -5.46
CA VAL A 376 1.23 22.79 -6.08
C VAL A 376 2.72 23.14 -6.19
N ILE A 377 3.53 22.78 -5.18
CA ILE A 377 4.99 22.94 -5.26
C ILE A 377 5.57 22.16 -6.45
N GLN A 378 5.16 20.89 -6.63
CA GLN A 378 5.64 20.09 -7.78
C GLN A 378 5.19 20.68 -9.12
N ILE A 379 3.94 21.13 -9.22
CA ILE A 379 3.42 21.77 -10.43
C ILE A 379 4.28 23.00 -10.75
N ALA A 380 4.53 23.87 -9.77
CA ALA A 380 5.38 25.05 -9.94
C ALA A 380 6.79 24.68 -10.40
N ILE A 381 7.42 23.66 -9.78
CA ILE A 381 8.74 23.15 -10.19
C ILE A 381 8.71 22.70 -11.66
N CYS A 382 7.70 21.93 -12.07
CA CYS A 382 7.56 21.45 -13.44
C CYS A 382 7.36 22.58 -14.46
N PHE A 383 6.54 23.59 -14.15
CA PHE A 383 6.34 24.74 -15.03
C PHE A 383 7.60 25.59 -15.16
N ILE A 384 8.29 25.85 -14.03
CA ILE A 384 9.55 26.59 -14.03
C ILE A 384 10.63 25.82 -14.81
N ALA A 385 10.73 24.51 -14.60
CA ALA A 385 11.65 23.64 -15.33
C ALA A 385 11.40 23.69 -16.85
N ASN A 386 10.14 23.62 -17.27
CA ASN A 386 9.77 23.69 -18.68
C ASN A 386 9.93 25.09 -19.29
N TYR A 387 9.86 26.16 -18.49
CA TYR A 387 10.12 27.52 -18.94
C TYR A 387 11.61 27.74 -19.28
N PHE A 388 12.52 27.25 -18.42
CA PHE A 388 13.97 27.41 -18.61
C PHE A 388 14.57 26.42 -19.61
N ASP A 389 14.10 25.17 -19.63
CA ASP A 389 14.57 24.11 -20.55
C ASP A 389 13.36 23.40 -21.16
N PRO A 390 12.72 23.98 -22.20
CA PRO A 390 11.52 23.43 -22.79
C PRO A 390 11.77 22.05 -23.38
N ILE A 391 10.83 21.14 -23.17
CA ILE A 391 10.91 19.79 -23.72
C ILE A 391 10.65 19.85 -25.23
N GLN A 392 11.64 19.43 -26.02
CA GLN A 392 11.56 19.41 -27.47
C GLN A 392 11.42 17.97 -28.00
N VAL A 393 10.88 17.86 -29.20
CA VAL A 393 10.81 16.59 -29.93
C VAL A 393 12.10 16.42 -30.72
N ASN A 394 12.93 15.49 -30.29
CA ASN A 394 14.21 15.19 -30.90
C ASN A 394 14.13 13.90 -31.73
N ARG A 395 14.91 13.84 -32.80
CA ARG A 395 15.03 12.66 -33.66
C ARG A 395 16.22 11.82 -33.21
N LEU A 396 15.97 10.58 -32.81
CA LEU A 396 16.99 9.59 -32.46
C LEU A 396 17.18 8.65 -33.64
N VAL A 397 18.37 8.66 -34.24
CA VAL A 397 18.75 7.74 -35.32
C VAL A 397 19.41 6.52 -34.68
N ILE A 398 18.73 5.37 -34.71
CA ILE A 398 19.26 4.10 -34.15
C ILE A 398 19.98 3.29 -35.23
N SER A 399 19.55 3.40 -36.49
CA SER A 399 20.18 2.77 -37.65
C SER A 399 19.91 3.61 -38.90
N GLU A 400 20.64 3.37 -39.99
CA GLU A 400 20.56 4.15 -41.24
C GLU A 400 19.12 4.26 -41.80
N ASP A 401 18.26 3.28 -41.50
CA ASP A 401 16.88 3.19 -41.97
C ASP A 401 15.79 3.49 -40.91
N ILE A 402 16.15 3.77 -39.65
CA ILE A 402 15.16 3.90 -38.55
C ILE A 402 15.42 5.15 -37.70
N VAL A 403 14.46 6.08 -37.76
CA VAL A 403 14.42 7.32 -36.96
C VAL A 403 13.25 7.27 -36.00
N TYR A 404 13.51 7.42 -34.70
CA TYR A 404 12.49 7.53 -33.66
C TYR A 404 12.34 8.98 -33.20
N LEU A 405 11.11 9.40 -32.89
CA LEU A 405 10.84 10.68 -32.24
C LEU A 405 10.79 10.46 -30.72
N GLN A 406 11.53 11.29 -29.98
CA GLN A 406 11.63 11.23 -28.52
C GLN A 406 11.42 12.62 -27.93
N CYS A 407 10.70 12.70 -26.80
CA CYS A 407 10.68 13.89 -25.97
C CYS A 407 12.01 13.99 -25.20
N ARG A 408 12.79 15.04 -25.43
CA ARG A 408 14.09 15.24 -24.75
C ARG A 408 14.33 16.73 -24.49
N SER A 409 14.79 17.05 -23.28
CA SER A 409 15.29 18.39 -22.94
C SER A 409 16.79 18.51 -23.18
N ASN A 410 17.30 19.73 -23.32
CA ASN A 410 18.68 19.98 -23.71
C ASN A 410 19.65 19.73 -22.55
N THR A 411 19.36 20.29 -21.38
CA THR A 411 20.26 20.27 -20.21
C THR A 411 19.92 19.17 -19.20
N ARG A 412 18.69 18.64 -19.23
CA ARG A 412 18.14 17.67 -18.24
C ARG A 412 18.05 18.22 -16.80
N ILE A 413 18.44 19.47 -16.56
CA ILE A 413 18.47 20.09 -15.22
C ILE A 413 17.05 20.17 -14.64
N GLY A 414 16.08 20.63 -15.44
CA GLY A 414 14.69 20.73 -15.01
C GLY A 414 14.09 19.39 -14.56
N TYR A 415 14.42 18.31 -15.27
CA TYR A 415 14.01 16.96 -14.90
C TYR A 415 14.68 16.52 -13.58
N ALA A 416 15.98 16.78 -13.42
CA ALA A 416 16.70 16.42 -12.20
C ALA A 416 16.14 17.13 -10.96
N ILE A 417 15.73 18.40 -11.09
CA ILE A 417 15.10 19.16 -10.00
C ILE A 417 13.74 18.55 -9.63
N ALA A 418 12.88 18.25 -10.62
CA ALA A 418 11.58 17.64 -10.38
C ALA A 418 11.70 16.27 -9.69
N VAL A 419 12.60 15.40 -10.16
CA VAL A 419 12.87 14.10 -9.54
C VAL A 419 13.51 14.26 -8.15
N GLY A 420 14.32 15.31 -7.93
CA GLY A 420 14.91 15.62 -6.64
C GLY A 420 13.86 15.90 -5.57
N TYR A 421 12.90 16.78 -5.85
CA TYR A 421 11.79 17.06 -4.92
C TYR A 421 11.00 15.79 -4.59
N PHE A 422 10.65 15.02 -5.63
CA PHE A 422 9.97 13.76 -5.48
C PHE A 422 10.74 12.76 -4.60
N SER A 423 12.07 12.66 -4.79
CA SER A 423 12.94 11.81 -3.98
C SER A 423 12.95 12.23 -2.51
N VAL A 424 12.96 13.53 -2.23
CA VAL A 424 12.85 14.07 -0.86
C VAL A 424 11.51 13.66 -0.23
N LEU A 425 10.40 13.78 -0.95
CA LEU A 425 9.09 13.33 -0.46
C LEU A 425 9.08 11.83 -0.16
N CYS A 426 9.67 10.99 -1.01
CA CYS A 426 9.78 9.56 -0.76
C CYS A 426 10.61 9.24 0.49
N ILE A 427 11.73 9.93 0.71
CA ILE A 427 12.55 9.77 1.93
C ILE A 427 11.72 10.16 3.16
N CYS A 428 11.00 11.28 3.11
CA CYS A 428 10.09 11.69 4.17
C CYS A 428 9.00 10.63 4.43
N CYS A 429 8.36 10.09 3.39
CA CYS A 429 7.39 9.00 3.51
C CYS A 429 7.98 7.80 4.25
N VAL A 430 9.19 7.37 3.89
CA VAL A 430 9.85 6.20 4.48
C VAL A 430 10.23 6.46 5.93
N TYR A 431 10.73 7.66 6.26
CA TYR A 431 11.01 8.07 7.62
C TYR A 431 9.76 7.94 8.51
N TRP A 432 8.63 8.51 8.07
CA TRP A 432 7.37 8.43 8.82
C TRP A 432 6.81 7.00 8.85
N ALA A 433 6.92 6.26 7.76
CA ALA A 433 6.51 4.85 7.71
C ALA A 433 7.31 3.99 8.69
N PHE A 434 8.61 4.25 8.85
CA PHE A 434 9.43 3.57 9.85
C PHE A 434 8.97 3.92 11.27
N LYS A 435 8.68 5.20 11.52
CA LYS A 435 8.19 5.68 12.80
C LYS A 435 6.85 5.04 13.18
N THR A 436 5.96 4.82 12.22
CA THR A 436 4.64 4.20 12.46
C THR A 436 4.69 2.68 12.65
N ARG A 437 5.84 2.00 12.46
CA ARG A 437 5.95 0.56 12.75
C ARG A 437 5.81 0.21 14.22
N LYS A 438 6.06 1.18 15.11
CA LYS A 438 5.93 1.02 16.56
C LYS A 438 4.47 1.11 17.05
N LEU A 439 3.50 1.31 16.15
CA LEU A 439 2.10 1.32 16.51
C LEU A 439 1.61 -0.09 16.90
N PRO A 440 0.63 -0.20 17.82
CA PRO A 440 0.08 -1.49 18.24
C PRO A 440 -0.52 -2.26 17.06
N GLU A 441 -0.28 -3.58 17.02
CA GLU A 441 -0.63 -4.48 15.90
C GLU A 441 -2.11 -4.48 15.51
N ASN A 442 -2.98 -3.99 16.39
CA ASN A 442 -4.43 -3.88 16.18
C ASN A 442 -4.83 -2.92 15.04
N PHE A 443 -3.89 -2.15 14.47
CA PHE A 443 -4.12 -1.27 13.33
C PHE A 443 -3.54 -1.86 12.03
N CYS A 444 -4.28 -2.79 11.41
CA CYS A 444 -3.89 -3.42 10.15
C CYS A 444 -3.61 -2.41 9.02
N GLU A 445 -4.28 -1.25 9.01
CA GLU A 445 -4.11 -0.20 7.99
C GLU A 445 -2.68 0.37 7.95
N ALA A 446 -2.04 0.59 9.11
CA ALA A 446 -0.69 1.15 9.16
C ALA A 446 0.36 0.20 8.57
N LYS A 447 0.18 -1.12 8.76
CA LYS A 447 1.06 -2.15 8.18
C LYS A 447 1.04 -2.11 6.66
N TYR A 448 -0.15 -2.02 6.05
CA TYR A 448 -0.29 -1.94 4.60
C TYR A 448 0.28 -0.63 4.03
N ILE A 449 0.02 0.50 4.68
CA ILE A 449 0.59 1.81 4.27
C ILE A 449 2.12 1.74 4.26
N ASN A 450 2.72 1.15 5.30
CA ASN A 450 4.17 1.00 5.39
C ASN A 450 4.72 0.11 4.27
N PHE A 451 4.07 -1.02 4.00
CA PHE A 451 4.47 -1.91 2.91
C PHE A 451 4.37 -1.22 1.54
N THR A 452 3.28 -0.52 1.27
CA THR A 452 3.08 0.26 0.04
C THR A 452 4.14 1.35 -0.12
N SER A 453 4.48 2.09 0.95
CA SER A 453 5.49 3.14 0.90
C SER A 453 6.89 2.61 0.54
N LEU A 454 7.23 1.39 0.99
CA LEU A 454 8.50 0.73 0.66
C LEU A 454 8.52 0.24 -0.79
N ILE A 455 7.43 -0.36 -1.27
CA ILE A 455 7.33 -0.81 -2.66
C ILE A 455 7.51 0.37 -3.61
N ILE A 456 6.85 1.50 -3.33
CA ILE A 456 6.99 2.72 -4.13
C ILE A 456 8.44 3.20 -4.11
N LEU A 457 9.13 3.22 -2.95
CA LEU A 457 10.53 3.61 -2.92
C LEU A 457 11.40 2.67 -3.80
N MET A 458 11.23 1.36 -3.69
CA MET A 458 12.03 0.38 -4.44
C MET A 458 11.78 0.46 -5.95
N SER A 459 10.53 0.68 -6.37
CA SER A 459 10.22 0.87 -7.79
C SER A 459 10.90 2.13 -8.33
N LEU A 460 10.99 3.20 -7.54
CA LEU A 460 11.63 4.44 -7.99
C LEU A 460 13.14 4.36 -8.06
N LEU A 461 13.76 3.73 -7.06
CA LEU A 461 15.21 3.47 -7.05
C LEU A 461 15.66 2.65 -8.26
N THR A 462 14.76 1.84 -8.83
CA THR A 462 15.04 1.04 -10.03
C THR A 462 14.63 1.76 -11.32
N MET A 463 13.50 2.45 -11.35
CA MET A 463 12.99 3.14 -12.54
C MET A 463 13.84 4.35 -12.93
N VAL A 464 14.23 5.21 -11.98
CA VAL A 464 14.94 6.47 -12.29
C VAL A 464 16.29 6.20 -12.99
N PRO A 465 17.19 5.34 -12.46
CA PRO A 465 18.44 5.02 -13.16
C PRO A 465 18.22 4.31 -14.49
N SER A 466 17.21 3.42 -14.57
CA SER A 466 16.89 2.70 -15.81
C SER A 466 16.41 3.64 -16.91
N TYR A 467 15.61 4.66 -16.56
CA TYR A 467 15.14 5.66 -17.52
C TYR A 467 16.29 6.52 -18.08
N PHE A 468 17.25 6.91 -17.24
CA PHE A 468 18.39 7.71 -17.69
C PHE A 468 19.49 6.91 -18.40
N GLY A 469 19.63 5.63 -18.05
CA GLY A 469 20.61 4.72 -18.65
C GLY A 469 20.20 4.13 -19.99
N THR A 470 18.94 4.29 -20.39
CA THR A 470 18.39 3.73 -21.63
C THR A 470 17.97 4.82 -22.62
N ALA A 471 17.84 4.45 -23.89
CA ALA A 471 17.41 5.35 -24.96
C ALA A 471 16.47 4.64 -25.95
N GLY A 472 15.70 5.42 -26.71
CA GLY A 472 14.83 4.90 -27.76
C GLY A 472 13.63 4.09 -27.21
N PRO A 473 13.27 2.95 -27.82
CA PRO A 473 12.03 2.22 -27.49
C PRO A 473 12.03 1.65 -26.07
N ILE A 474 13.20 1.30 -25.52
CA ILE A 474 13.33 0.79 -24.15
C ILE A 474 13.04 1.91 -23.15
N GLN A 475 13.50 3.13 -23.41
CA GLN A 475 13.23 4.29 -22.55
C GLN A 475 11.73 4.62 -22.54
N ALA A 476 11.07 4.55 -23.69
CA ALA A 476 9.62 4.75 -23.80
C ALA A 476 8.82 3.64 -23.07
N ALA A 477 9.30 2.40 -23.12
CA ALA A 477 8.73 1.31 -22.35
C ALA A 477 8.81 1.57 -20.84
N ILE A 478 9.98 2.01 -20.36
CA ILE A 478 10.19 2.33 -18.95
C ILE A 478 9.31 3.50 -18.50
N SER A 479 9.09 4.53 -19.32
CA SER A 479 8.21 5.65 -18.94
C SER A 479 6.72 5.34 -18.97
N SER A 480 6.31 4.25 -19.63
CA SER A 480 4.91 3.86 -19.72
C SER A 480 4.47 2.91 -18.61
N PHE A 481 5.42 2.16 -18.02
CA PHE A 481 5.25 1.35 -16.80
C PHE A 481 5.29 2.21 -15.55
#